data_AF-G7KYR3-F1
#
_entry.id   AF-G7KYR3-F1
#
_cell.length_a   1.000
_cell.length_b   1.000
_cell.length_c   1.000
_cell.angle_alpha   90.00
_cell.angle_beta   90.00
_cell.angle_gamma   90.00
#
_symmetry.space_group_name_H-M   'P 1'
#
loop_
_entity.id
_entity.type
_entity.pdbx_description
1 polymer ?
#
loop_
_entity_poly.entity_id
_entity_poly.type
_entity_poly.pdbx_seq_one_letter_code
_entity_poly.pdbx_strand_id
1 'polypeptide(L)' 'MAETLKFVYVLILFISIFLVVIGCDSIYYPISRPCKTDKDCPNRKNYKGKCRKGFCMSSRLR' A
#
# COMPACT_ATOMS: atom_id res chain seq x y z
N MET A 1 37.94 -7.23 9.47
CA MET A 1 37.55 -5.98 8.76
C MET A 1 36.71 -6.25 7.51
N ALA A 2 37.04 -7.25 6.67
CA ALA A 2 36.22 -7.59 5.51
C ALA A 2 34.85 -8.22 5.86
N GLU A 3 34.78 -9.01 6.94
CA GLU A 3 33.52 -9.65 7.38
C GLU A 3 32.50 -8.65 7.93
N THR A 4 32.95 -7.64 8.68
CA THR A 4 32.09 -6.56 9.17
C THR A 4 31.53 -5.71 8.03
N LEU A 5 32.33 -5.45 6.98
CA LEU A 5 31.85 -4.77 5.79
C LEU A 5 30.82 -5.60 5.01
N LYS A 6 31.01 -6.92 4.92
CA LYS A 6 30.01 -7.84 4.33
C LYS A 6 28.70 -7.82 5.13
N PHE A 7 28.78 -7.83 6.46
CA PHE A 7 27.60 -7.77 7.32
C PHE A 7 26.82 -6.46 7.15
N VAL A 8 27.52 -5.32 7.14
CA VAL A 8 26.90 -3.99 6.89
C VAL A 8 26.23 -3.94 5.52
N TYR A 9 26.87 -4.51 4.49
CA TYR A 9 26.30 -4.57 3.14
C TYR A 9 24.98 -5.37 3.09
N VAL A 10 24.93 -6.54 3.74
CA VAL A 10 23.71 -7.35 3.82
C VAL A 10 22.60 -6.61 4.58
N LEU A 11 22.94 -5.89 5.64
CA LEU A 11 22.00 -5.08 6.42
C LEU A 11 21.38 -3.94 5.60
N ILE A 12 22.20 -3.24 4.82
CA ILE A 12 21.73 -2.18 3.92
C ILE A 12 20.80 -2.76 2.83
N LEU A 13 21.17 -3.90 2.25
CA LEU A 13 20.32 -4.60 1.28
C LEU A 13 18.98 -5.02 1.88
N PHE A 14 18.99 -5.53 3.11
CA PHE A 14 17.78 -5.90 3.80
C PHE A 14 16.88 -4.66 4.01
N ILE A 15 17.41 -3.59 4.61
CA ILE A 15 16.64 -2.36 4.87
C ILE A 15 16.08 -1.76 3.57
N SER A 16 16.85 -1.76 2.47
CA SER A 16 16.39 -1.25 1.18
C SER A 16 15.24 -2.07 0.59
N ILE A 17 15.28 -3.41 0.71
CA ILE A 17 14.14 -4.26 0.31
C ILE A 17 12.90 -3.91 1.13
N PHE A 18 13.02 -3.77 2.45
CA PHE A 18 11.88 -3.39 3.30
C PHE A 18 11.33 -2.01 2.94
N LEU A 19 12.19 -1.03 2.65
CA LEU A 19 11.77 0.30 2.23
C LEU A 19 11.00 0.26 0.90
N VAL A 20 11.45 -0.55 -0.07
CA VAL A 20 10.74 -0.74 -1.34
C VAL A 20 9.39 -1.42 -1.13
N VAL A 21 9.32 -2.45 -0.29
CA VAL A 21 8.05 -3.14 0.02
C VAL A 21 7.06 -2.17 0.68
N ILE A 22 7.49 -1.41 1.69
CA ILE A 22 6.64 -0.40 2.36
C ILE A 22 6.22 0.71 1.37
N GLY A 23 7.12 1.16 0.50
CA GLY A 23 6.80 2.12 -0.56
C GLY A 23 5.76 1.58 -1.54
N CYS A 24 5.91 0.33 -1.98
CA CYS A 24 4.96 -0.33 -2.87
C CYS A 24 3.62 -0.58 -2.18
N ASP A 25 3.60 -1.04 -0.93
CA ASP A 25 2.37 -1.28 -0.16
C ASP A 25 1.63 0.03 0.18
N SER A 26 2.34 1.14 0.37
CA SER A 26 1.71 2.46 0.55
C SER A 26 1.14 3.03 -0.76
N ILE A 27 1.72 2.68 -1.93
CA ILE A 27 1.12 2.93 -3.25
C ILE A 27 -0.05 1.96 -3.53
N TYR A 28 0.00 0.74 -2.99
CA TYR A 28 -1.02 -0.29 -3.15
C TYR A 28 -2.18 -0.16 -2.17
N TYR A 29 -2.00 0.54 -1.05
CA TYR A 29 -3.12 1.09 -0.31
C TYR A 29 -3.80 2.05 -1.28
N PRO A 30 -5.04 1.79 -1.72
CA PRO A 30 -5.69 2.58 -2.73
C PRO A 30 -6.08 3.90 -2.08
N ILE A 31 -5.09 4.76 -1.86
CA ILE A 31 -5.26 6.15 -1.58
C ILE A 31 -5.88 6.66 -2.87
N SER A 32 -7.21 6.69 -2.82
CA SER A 32 -7.92 7.85 -3.28
C SER A 32 -8.07 7.91 -4.79
N ARG A 33 -8.65 6.85 -5.40
CA ARG A 33 -9.40 7.10 -6.64
C ARG A 33 -10.43 8.20 -6.33
N PRO A 34 -10.37 9.34 -7.03
CA PRO A 34 -11.36 10.39 -6.83
C PRO A 34 -12.71 9.83 -7.25
N CYS A 35 -13.72 10.09 -6.43
CA CYS A 35 -15.09 9.66 -6.69
C CYS A 35 -16.04 10.82 -6.42
N LYS A 36 -17.16 10.84 -7.15
CA LYS A 36 -18.30 11.71 -6.84
C LYS A 36 -19.42 10.92 -6.20
N THR A 37 -19.54 9.65 -6.56
CA THR A 37 -20.60 8.74 -6.11
C THR A 37 -20.00 7.39 -5.70
N ASP A 38 -20.73 6.64 -4.88
CA ASP A 38 -20.33 5.29 -4.47
C ASP A 38 -20.16 4.33 -5.66
N LYS A 39 -20.82 4.61 -6.81
CA LYS A 39 -20.75 3.81 -8.04
C LYS A 39 -19.41 3.94 -8.76
N ASP A 40 -18.68 5.03 -8.53
CA ASP A 40 -17.35 5.26 -9.12
C ASP A 40 -16.29 4.35 -8.49
N CYS A 41 -16.59 3.76 -7.33
CA CYS A 41 -15.66 2.92 -6.60
C CYS A 41 -15.73 1.45 -7.05
N PRO A 42 -14.57 0.81 -7.28
CA PRO A 42 -14.53 -0.59 -7.68
C PRO A 42 -15.11 -1.47 -6.57
N ASN A 43 -16.17 -2.20 -6.90
CA ASN A 43 -16.79 -3.15 -5.99
C ASN A 43 -16.04 -4.48 -6.08
N ARG A 44 -15.42 -4.94 -4.99
CA ARG A 44 -14.77 -6.26 -4.94
C ARG A 44 -15.66 -7.23 -4.18
N LYS A 45 -15.53 -8.54 -4.47
CA LYS A 45 -16.42 -9.62 -3.98
C LYS A 45 -16.72 -9.60 -2.46
N ASN A 46 -15.83 -9.02 -1.64
CA ASN A 46 -15.98 -8.90 -0.18
C ASN A 46 -15.83 -7.45 0.37
N TYR A 47 -15.70 -6.46 -0.52
CA TYR A 47 -15.47 -5.07 -0.14
C TYR A 47 -16.34 -4.14 -0.97
N LYS A 48 -17.19 -3.37 -0.29
CA LYS A 48 -17.94 -2.29 -0.91
C LYS A 48 -17.12 -1.01 -0.83
N GLY A 49 -16.77 -0.48 -2.00
CA GLY A 49 -16.20 0.85 -2.12
C GLY A 49 -17.27 1.90 -1.77
N LYS A 50 -16.95 2.81 -0.85
CA LYS A 50 -17.78 3.96 -0.52
C LYS A 50 -17.00 5.24 -0.82
N CYS A 51 -17.68 6.21 -1.39
CA CYS A 51 -17.10 7.52 -1.62
C CYS A 51 -17.19 8.36 -0.34
N ARG A 52 -16.04 8.69 0.24
CA ARG A 52 -15.94 9.53 1.45
C ARG A 52 -14.98 10.66 1.15
N LYS A 53 -15.45 11.90 1.32
CA LYS A 53 -14.66 13.13 1.10
C LYS A 53 -13.99 13.17 -0.29
N GLY A 54 -14.69 12.67 -1.32
CA GLY A 54 -14.20 12.65 -2.70
C GLY A 54 -13.27 11.47 -3.02
N PHE A 55 -13.12 10.49 -2.13
CA PHE A 55 -12.22 9.36 -2.33
C PHE A 55 -12.85 8.01 -2.02
N CYS A 56 -12.48 7.00 -2.79
CA CYS A 56 -12.95 5.63 -2.59
C CYS A 56 -12.29 4.98 -1.37
N MET A 57 -13.09 4.69 -0.34
CA MET A 57 -12.70 3.90 0.81
C MET A 57 -13.33 2.50 0.72
N SER A 58 -12.54 1.45 0.91
CA SER A 58 -13.05 0.08 0.97
C SER A 58 -13.57 -0.26 2.37
N SER A 59 -14.87 -0.56 2.49
CA SER A 59 -15.44 -1.15 3.71
C SER A 59 -15.69 -2.65 3.49
N ARG A 60 -15.31 -3.48 4.46
CA ARG A 60 -15.63 -4.91 4.45
C ARG A 60 -17.15 -5.05 4.60
N LEU A 61 -17.79 -5.84 3.74
CA LEU A 61 -19.18 -6.25 3.95
C LEU A 61 -19.19 -7.19 5.16
N ARG A 62 -19.79 -6.74 6.26
CA ARG A 62 -20.00 -7.54 7.47
C ARG A 62 -21.38 -8.16 7.42
#